data_AF-A0A429PZ14-F1
#
_entry.id   AF-A0A429PZ14-F1
#
_cell.length_a   1.000
_cell.length_b   1.000
_cell.length_c   1.000
_cell.angle_alpha   90.00
_cell.angle_beta   90.00
_cell.angle_gamma   90.00
#
_symmetry.space_group_name_H-M   'P 1'
#
loop_
_entity.id
_entity.type
_entity.pdbx_description
1 polymer ?
#
loop_
_entity_poly.entity_id
_entity_poly.type
_entity_poly.pdbx_seq_one_letter_code
_entity_poly.pdbx_strand_id
1 'polypeptide(L)'
;MADTSAVLAGYHQADPDHKAARDVLDAAPTLIMSPLVLAELDHLGRERMGYRTAMSMLDELQQKMAQGRLVVPELTSLDIERAQKIRKHYADLMLDLADATTVVLSATWQTTYVFTLDKRDFLALRPLGPHNSHFTLLPVGIRARTPSTQRQPRRPRRPRR
;
A
#
# COMPACT_ATOMS: atom_id res chain seq x y z
N MET A 1 3.22 2.26 -0.16
CA MET A 1 2.37 2.90 0.87
C MET A 1 1.03 2.21 0.91
N ALA A 2 0.54 1.87 2.09
CA ALA A 2 -0.77 1.29 2.31
C ALA A 2 -1.75 2.37 2.77
N ASP A 3 -2.93 2.35 2.17
CA ASP A 3 -4.04 3.23 2.46
C ASP A 3 -5.21 2.44 3.07
N THR A 4 -6.09 3.14 3.78
CA THR A 4 -7.16 2.57 4.59
C THR A 4 -8.10 1.70 3.73
N SER A 5 -8.55 2.22 2.58
CA SER A 5 -9.57 1.55 1.76
C SER A 5 -9.13 0.17 1.30
N ALA A 6 -7.90 0.04 0.79
CA ALA A 6 -7.40 -1.23 0.26
C ALA A 6 -6.99 -2.22 1.34
N VAL A 7 -6.42 -1.76 2.46
CA VAL A 7 -6.11 -2.65 3.57
C VAL A 7 -7.41 -3.21 4.14
N LEU A 8 -8.42 -2.37 4.36
CA LEU A 8 -9.72 -2.78 4.88
C LEU A 8 -10.39 -3.82 4.00
N ALA A 9 -10.40 -3.62 2.66
CA ALA A 9 -10.91 -4.60 1.71
C ALA A 9 -10.19 -5.96 1.83
N GLY A 10 -8.87 -5.95 2.04
CA GLY A 10 -8.08 -7.16 2.25
C GLY A 10 -8.47 -8.00 3.48
N TYR A 11 -9.16 -7.40 4.45
CA TYR A 11 -9.68 -8.10 5.64
C TYR A 11 -11.21 -8.32 5.58
N HIS A 12 -11.92 -7.51 4.81
CA HIS A 12 -13.37 -7.58 4.69
C HIS A 12 -13.79 -8.59 3.61
N GLN A 13 -14.11 -9.82 4.00
CA GLN A 13 -14.43 -10.91 3.05
C GLN A 13 -15.59 -10.62 2.10
N ALA A 14 -16.54 -9.77 2.52
CA ALA A 14 -17.69 -9.38 1.68
C ALA A 14 -17.35 -8.24 0.71
N ASP A 15 -16.16 -7.66 0.78
CA ASP A 15 -15.71 -6.64 -0.16
C ASP A 15 -15.46 -7.24 -1.55
N PRO A 16 -16.00 -6.67 -2.65
CA PRO A 16 -15.75 -7.16 -4.00
C PRO A 16 -14.26 -7.20 -4.38
N ASP A 17 -13.45 -6.28 -3.83
CA ASP A 17 -12.01 -6.20 -4.07
C ASP A 17 -11.20 -7.09 -3.10
N HIS A 18 -11.85 -7.80 -2.16
CA HIS A 18 -11.20 -8.56 -1.09
C HIS A 18 -10.05 -9.43 -1.56
N LYS A 19 -10.31 -10.29 -2.55
CA LYS A 19 -9.30 -11.22 -3.04
C LYS A 19 -8.08 -10.51 -3.61
N ALA A 20 -8.30 -9.48 -4.44
CA ALA A 20 -7.20 -8.73 -5.05
C ALA A 20 -6.40 -7.93 -4.00
N ALA A 21 -7.09 -7.34 -3.03
CA ALA A 21 -6.46 -6.63 -1.91
C ALA A 21 -5.66 -7.59 -1.00
N ARG A 22 -6.21 -8.77 -0.71
CA ARG A 22 -5.54 -9.81 0.09
C ARG A 22 -4.29 -10.33 -0.61
N ASP A 23 -4.37 -10.58 -1.92
CA ASP A 23 -3.22 -11.00 -2.73
C ASP A 23 -2.06 -9.98 -2.64
N VAL A 24 -2.36 -8.66 -2.59
CA VAL A 24 -1.36 -7.61 -2.35
C VAL A 24 -0.79 -7.65 -0.93
N LEU A 25 -1.65 -7.75 0.10
CA LEU A 25 -1.23 -7.81 1.50
C LEU A 25 -0.27 -8.98 1.79
N ASP A 26 -0.50 -10.12 1.16
CA ASP A 26 0.29 -11.33 1.36
C ASP A 26 1.61 -11.28 0.57
N ALA A 27 1.58 -10.75 -0.65
CA ALA A 27 2.74 -10.68 -1.55
C ALA A 27 3.67 -9.47 -1.28
N ALA A 28 3.18 -8.42 -0.62
CA ALA A 28 3.98 -7.23 -0.34
C ALA A 28 5.24 -7.60 0.48
N PRO A 29 6.45 -7.20 0.02
CA PRO A 29 7.67 -7.41 0.78
C PRO A 29 7.64 -6.62 2.09
N THR A 30 7.23 -5.35 1.98
CA THR A 30 7.08 -4.41 3.09
C THR A 30 5.90 -3.50 2.80
N LEU A 31 5.00 -3.39 3.77
CA LEU A 31 3.97 -2.37 3.79
C LEU A 31 4.48 -1.18 4.60
N ILE A 32 4.18 0.03 4.13
CA ILE A 32 4.45 1.27 4.88
C ILE A 32 3.11 1.95 5.06
N MET A 33 2.74 2.24 6.30
CA MET A 33 1.41 2.72 6.67
C MET A 33 1.54 3.94 7.57
N SER A 34 0.81 5.01 7.27
CA SER A 34 0.72 6.16 8.18
C SER A 34 0.05 5.75 9.51
N PRO A 35 0.45 6.28 10.66
CA PRO A 35 -0.27 6.05 11.91
C PRO A 35 -1.72 6.54 11.85
N LEU A 36 -2.05 7.49 10.96
CA LEU A 36 -3.44 7.92 10.70
C LEU A 36 -4.25 6.81 10.02
N VAL A 37 -3.68 6.15 9.01
CA VAL A 37 -4.30 4.98 8.35
C VAL A 37 -4.52 3.85 9.35
N LEU A 38 -3.56 3.60 10.26
CA LEU A 38 -3.73 2.58 11.29
C LEU A 38 -4.90 2.90 12.24
N ALA A 39 -5.05 4.17 12.63
CA ALA A 39 -6.16 4.61 13.47
C ALA A 39 -7.52 4.48 12.75
N GLU A 40 -7.58 4.83 11.46
CA GLU A 40 -8.79 4.66 10.64
C GLU A 40 -9.15 3.19 10.46
N LEU A 41 -8.16 2.29 10.29
CA LEU A 41 -8.40 0.87 10.20
C LEU A 41 -9.04 0.30 11.47
N ASP A 42 -8.58 0.69 12.66
CA ASP A 42 -9.26 0.28 13.91
C ASP A 42 -10.71 0.78 13.93
N HIS A 43 -10.92 2.06 13.60
CA HIS A 43 -12.25 2.67 13.64
C HIS A 43 -13.22 2.01 12.65
N LEU A 44 -12.86 2.01 11.36
CA LEU A 44 -13.69 1.48 10.29
C LEU A 44 -13.80 -0.04 10.33
N GLY A 45 -12.74 -0.74 10.76
CA GLY A 45 -12.78 -2.18 10.95
C GLY A 45 -13.82 -2.59 11.97
N ARG A 46 -13.90 -1.87 13.11
CA ARG A 46 -14.93 -2.10 14.13
C ARG A 46 -16.33 -1.82 13.60
N GLU A 47 -16.49 -0.74 12.85
CA GLU A 47 -17.78 -0.33 12.28
C GLU A 47 -18.29 -1.31 11.22
N ARG A 48 -17.43 -1.75 10.30
CA ARG A 48 -17.84 -2.53 9.11
C ARG A 48 -17.76 -4.04 9.31
N MET A 49 -16.83 -4.52 10.12
CA MET A 49 -16.56 -5.97 10.27
C MET A 49 -16.82 -6.50 11.70
N GLY A 50 -17.14 -5.60 12.63
CA GLY A 50 -17.34 -5.91 14.05
C GLY A 50 -16.03 -6.04 14.84
N TYR A 51 -16.16 -5.95 16.16
CA TYR A 51 -15.03 -5.85 17.09
C TYR A 51 -14.03 -7.01 16.99
N ARG A 52 -14.51 -8.26 16.89
CA ARG A 52 -13.62 -9.45 16.84
C ARG A 52 -12.75 -9.45 15.59
N THR A 53 -13.33 -9.14 14.43
CA THR A 53 -12.60 -9.09 13.16
C THR A 53 -11.57 -7.96 13.16
N ALA A 54 -11.95 -6.79 13.69
CA ALA A 54 -11.03 -5.66 13.84
C ALA A 54 -9.83 -5.99 14.74
N MET A 55 -10.05 -6.67 15.87
CA MET A 55 -8.98 -7.16 16.75
C MET A 55 -8.05 -8.13 16.01
N SER A 56 -8.59 -9.14 15.33
CA SER A 56 -7.76 -10.10 14.57
C SER A 56 -6.98 -9.44 13.43
N MET A 57 -7.56 -8.42 12.77
CA MET A 57 -6.85 -7.61 11.78
C MET A 57 -5.65 -6.90 12.42
N LEU A 58 -5.84 -6.21 13.56
CA LEU A 58 -4.75 -5.52 14.25
C LEU A 58 -3.69 -6.48 14.78
N ASP A 59 -4.07 -7.68 15.25
CA ASP A 59 -3.12 -8.73 15.64
C ASP A 59 -2.24 -9.16 14.46
N GLU A 60 -2.82 -9.36 13.27
CA GLU A 60 -2.04 -9.71 12.07
C GLU A 60 -1.11 -8.56 11.66
N LEU A 61 -1.59 -7.30 11.71
CA LEU A 61 -0.76 -6.14 11.41
C LEU A 61 0.41 -6.02 12.41
N GLN A 62 0.15 -6.21 13.70
CA GLN A 62 1.18 -6.20 14.73
C GLN A 62 2.23 -7.29 14.49
N GLN A 63 1.82 -8.50 14.09
CA GLN A 63 2.76 -9.57 13.75
C GLN A 63 3.62 -9.20 12.53
N LYS A 64 3.04 -8.56 11.51
CA LYS A 64 3.81 -8.04 10.36
C LYS A 64 4.81 -6.97 10.80
N MET A 65 4.46 -6.12 11.77
CA MET A 65 5.40 -5.13 12.33
C MET A 65 6.58 -5.81 13.03
N ALA A 66 6.30 -6.80 13.90
CA ALA A 66 7.33 -7.58 14.59
C ALA A 66 8.28 -8.30 13.62
N GLN A 67 7.79 -8.66 12.43
CA GLN A 67 8.58 -9.29 11.36
C GLN A 67 9.29 -8.29 10.43
N GLY A 68 9.12 -6.98 10.63
CA GLY A 68 9.63 -5.95 9.71
C GLY A 68 8.93 -5.91 8.34
N ARG A 69 7.78 -6.58 8.20
CA ARG A 69 6.96 -6.60 6.98
C ARG A 69 5.92 -5.48 6.93
N LEU A 70 5.69 -4.79 8.04
CA LEU A 70 4.91 -3.56 8.12
C LEU A 70 5.71 -2.52 8.91
N VAL A 71 5.82 -1.32 8.35
CA VAL A 71 6.43 -0.18 9.02
C VAL A 71 5.36 0.90 9.21
N VAL A 72 5.29 1.43 10.44
CA VAL A 72 4.47 2.60 10.78
C VAL A 72 5.42 3.74 11.13
N PRO A 73 5.71 4.66 10.20
CA PRO A 73 6.63 5.77 10.45
C PRO A 73 6.05 6.76 11.46
N GLU A 74 6.92 7.41 12.22
CA GLU A 74 6.55 8.60 12.98
C GLU A 74 6.17 9.75 12.02
N LEU A 75 5.15 10.53 12.40
CA LEU A 75 4.80 11.76 11.70
C LEU A 75 5.40 12.96 12.43
N THR A 76 6.19 13.76 11.72
CA THR A 76 6.74 15.00 12.25
C THR A 76 5.81 16.18 11.98
N SER A 77 6.03 17.30 12.66
CA SER A 77 5.34 18.56 12.35
C SER A 77 5.56 19.02 10.90
N LEU A 78 6.74 18.76 10.34
CA LEU A 78 7.06 19.06 8.94
C LEU A 78 6.27 18.19 7.96
N ASP A 79 6.01 16.92 8.30
CA ASP A 79 5.17 16.05 7.48
C ASP A 79 3.72 16.55 7.46
N ILE A 80 3.21 16.99 8.60
CA ILE A 80 1.88 17.61 8.69
C ILE A 80 1.81 18.91 7.89
N GLU A 81 2.83 19.78 7.99
CA GLU A 81 2.90 21.01 7.20
C GLU A 81 2.87 20.72 5.69
N ARG A 82 3.65 19.73 5.24
CA ARG A 82 3.69 19.29 3.83
C ARG A 82 2.36 18.69 3.40
N ALA A 83 1.75 17.85 4.23
CA ALA A 83 0.42 17.30 3.96
C ALA A 83 -0.62 18.41 3.79
N GLN A 84 -0.60 19.43 4.65
CA GLN A 84 -1.49 20.59 4.53
C GLN A 84 -1.24 21.40 3.24
N LYS A 85 0.01 21.52 2.78
CA LYS A 85 0.33 22.13 1.48
C LYS A 85 -0.25 21.34 0.30
N ILE A 86 -0.16 20.01 0.35
CA ILE A 86 -0.76 19.12 -0.67
C ILE A 86 -2.27 19.29 -0.71
N ARG A 87 -2.94 19.24 0.45
CA ARG A 87 -4.40 19.43 0.54
C ARG A 87 -4.84 20.78 -0.04
N LYS A 88 -4.09 21.85 0.22
CA LYS A 88 -4.35 23.18 -0.37
C LYS A 88 -4.11 23.21 -1.89
N HIS A 89 -3.09 22.52 -2.38
CA HIS A 89 -2.78 22.47 -3.81
C HIS A 89 -3.82 21.67 -4.60
N TYR A 90 -4.30 20.57 -4.03
CA TYR A 90 -5.34 19.70 -4.59
C TYR A 90 -6.69 19.90 -3.87
N ALA A 91 -7.11 21.14 -3.66
CA ALA A 91 -8.30 21.46 -2.88
C ALA A 91 -9.58 20.80 -3.44
N ASP A 92 -9.69 20.68 -4.76
CA ASP A 92 -10.83 20.07 -5.45
C ASP A 92 -10.96 18.56 -5.19
N LEU A 93 -9.88 17.89 -4.79
CA LEU A 93 -9.91 16.47 -4.41
C LEU A 93 -10.41 16.27 -2.97
N MET A 94 -10.50 17.33 -2.16
CA MET A 94 -10.97 17.29 -0.78
C MET A 94 -10.29 16.21 0.08
N LEU A 95 -9.00 15.94 -0.17
CA LEU A 95 -8.23 14.92 0.54
C LEU A 95 -8.33 15.09 2.06
N ASP A 96 -8.46 13.97 2.76
CA ASP A 96 -8.28 13.96 4.20
C ASP A 96 -6.79 14.07 4.57
N LEU A 97 -6.51 14.00 5.87
CA LEU A 97 -5.13 14.08 6.34
C LEU A 97 -4.37 12.77 6.10
N ALA A 98 -5.03 11.61 6.17
CA ALA A 98 -4.41 10.30 5.94
C ALA A 98 -3.89 10.22 4.50
N ASP A 99 -4.71 10.54 3.50
CA ASP A 99 -4.36 10.64 2.08
C ASP A 99 -3.13 11.53 1.85
N ALA A 100 -3.17 12.74 2.41
CA ALA A 100 -2.10 13.71 2.24
C ALA A 100 -0.80 13.25 2.91
N THR A 101 -0.87 12.63 4.10
CA THR A 101 0.33 12.02 4.72
C THR A 101 0.84 10.83 3.93
N THR A 102 -0.03 10.06 3.26
CA THR A 102 0.38 8.98 2.36
C THR A 102 1.23 9.50 1.20
N VAL A 103 0.87 10.65 0.60
CA VAL A 103 1.69 11.30 -0.44
C VAL A 103 3.03 11.77 0.10
N VAL A 104 3.07 12.41 1.29
CA VAL A 104 4.31 12.87 1.91
C VAL A 104 5.24 11.70 2.23
N LEU A 105 4.73 10.68 2.91
CA LEU A 105 5.50 9.51 3.30
C LEU A 105 5.96 8.68 2.10
N SER A 106 5.19 8.65 1.01
CA SER A 106 5.64 8.02 -0.25
C SER A 106 6.99 8.59 -0.71
N ALA A 107 7.18 9.90 -0.58
CA ALA A 107 8.42 10.57 -0.96
C ALA A 107 9.57 10.25 0.01
N THR A 108 9.31 10.31 1.32
CA THR A 108 10.29 9.96 2.36
C THR A 108 10.79 8.52 2.21
N TRP A 109 9.90 7.61 1.84
CA TRP A 109 10.20 6.19 1.64
C TRP A 109 10.50 5.82 0.18
N GLN A 110 10.71 6.82 -0.68
CA GLN A 110 11.13 6.67 -2.08
C GLN A 110 10.30 5.65 -2.88
N THR A 111 8.99 5.62 -2.65
CA THR A 111 8.07 4.71 -3.33
C THR A 111 7.00 5.46 -4.10
N THR A 112 6.63 4.93 -5.27
CA THR A 112 5.48 5.37 -6.05
C THR A 112 4.35 4.35 -6.03
N TYR A 113 4.49 3.26 -5.29
CA TYR A 113 3.44 2.26 -5.14
C TYR A 113 2.49 2.65 -4.02
N VAL A 114 1.22 2.87 -4.35
CA VAL A 114 0.15 3.13 -3.38
C VAL A 114 -0.86 1.99 -3.46
N PHE A 115 -1.12 1.35 -2.34
CA PHE A 115 -2.12 0.32 -2.18
C PHE A 115 -3.40 0.97 -1.66
N THR A 116 -4.29 1.34 -2.58
CA THR A 116 -5.52 2.12 -2.34
C THR A 116 -6.62 1.70 -3.33
N LEU A 117 -7.88 1.78 -2.92
CA LEU A 117 -9.03 1.63 -3.82
C LEU A 117 -9.55 2.97 -4.34
N ASP A 118 -9.08 4.09 -3.78
CA ASP A 118 -9.47 5.46 -4.14
C ASP A 118 -8.70 5.94 -5.37
N LYS A 119 -8.86 5.17 -6.45
CA LYS A 119 -8.09 5.29 -7.70
C LYS A 119 -8.20 6.68 -8.30
N ARG A 120 -9.40 7.27 -8.28
CA ARG A 120 -9.64 8.58 -8.90
C ARG A 120 -8.74 9.64 -8.29
N ASP A 121 -8.68 9.68 -6.97
CA ASP A 121 -8.00 10.76 -6.25
C ASP A 121 -6.48 10.56 -6.34
N PHE A 122 -5.99 9.33 -6.15
CA PHE A 122 -4.56 9.02 -6.28
C PHE A 122 -4.01 9.07 -7.72
N LEU A 123 -4.84 8.91 -8.76
CA LEU A 123 -4.42 9.12 -10.15
C LEU A 123 -4.25 10.60 -10.49
N ALA A 124 -5.00 11.49 -9.83
CA ALA A 124 -4.85 12.94 -9.98
C ALA A 124 -3.59 13.47 -9.27
N LEU A 125 -3.15 12.79 -8.21
CA LEU A 125 -1.98 13.15 -7.43
C LEU A 125 -0.66 12.83 -8.14
N ARG A 126 0.36 13.63 -7.81
CA ARG A 126 1.74 13.46 -8.30
C ARG A 126 2.67 13.08 -7.14
N PRO A 127 3.54 12.06 -7.32
CA PRO A 127 4.58 11.76 -6.33
C PRO A 127 5.47 12.98 -6.10
N LEU A 128 5.86 13.23 -4.85
CA LEU A 128 6.87 14.25 -4.56
C LEU A 128 8.25 13.65 -4.81
N GLY A 129 9.07 14.36 -5.56
CA GLY A 129 10.45 13.95 -5.87
C GLY A 129 10.73 13.89 -7.37
N PRO A 130 12.02 13.81 -7.74
CA PRO A 130 12.40 13.83 -9.14
C PRO A 130 12.05 12.51 -9.83
N HIS A 131 11.76 12.58 -11.13
CA HIS A 131 11.64 11.45 -12.08
C HIS A 131 10.35 10.61 -12.06
N ASN A 132 9.36 10.89 -11.21
CA ASN A 132 8.12 10.13 -11.20
C ASN A 132 6.92 10.98 -11.61
N SER A 133 6.34 10.68 -12.77
CA SER A 133 5.15 11.38 -13.23
C SER A 133 3.89 10.93 -12.50
N HIS A 134 3.75 9.67 -12.08
CA HIS A 134 2.51 9.16 -11.50
C HIS A 134 2.74 8.09 -10.42
N PHE A 135 1.75 7.92 -9.53
CA PHE A 135 1.68 6.75 -8.66
C PHE A 135 1.30 5.49 -9.43
N THR A 136 1.85 4.35 -9.01
CA THR A 136 1.41 3.01 -9.41
C THR A 136 0.44 2.50 -8.35
N LEU A 137 -0.82 2.33 -8.72
CA LEU A 137 -1.86 1.92 -7.77
C LEU A 137 -2.01 0.39 -7.73
N LEU A 138 -1.96 -0.19 -6.54
CA LEU A 138 -2.27 -1.59 -6.27
C LEU A 138 -3.70 -1.68 -5.69
N PRO A 139 -4.50 -2.70 -6.05
CA PRO A 139 -4.12 -3.94 -6.74
C PRO A 139 -4.06 -3.85 -8.29
N VAL A 140 -4.55 -2.78 -8.91
CA VAL A 140 -4.72 -2.68 -10.38
C VAL A 140 -3.40 -2.70 -11.16
N GLY A 141 -2.28 -2.34 -10.53
CA GLY A 141 -0.96 -2.22 -11.15
C GLY A 141 -0.12 -3.50 -11.18
N ILE A 142 -0.57 -4.63 -10.62
CA ILE A 142 0.16 -5.90 -10.73
C ILE A 142 -0.07 -6.48 -12.12
N ARG A 143 0.81 -6.15 -13.08
CA ARG A 143 1.02 -7.07 -14.20
C ARG A 143 1.67 -8.31 -13.60
N ALA A 144 0.97 -9.45 -13.66
CA ALA A 144 1.53 -10.73 -13.28
C ALA A 144 2.93 -10.86 -13.90
N ARG A 145 3.96 -11.05 -13.07
CA ARG A 145 5.25 -11.51 -13.58
C ARG A 145 5.00 -12.87 -14.21
N THR A 146 5.00 -12.94 -15.54
CA THR A 146 5.04 -14.22 -16.25
C THR A 146 6.24 -14.99 -15.69
N PRO A 147 6.08 -16.24 -15.25
CA PRO A 147 7.23 -17.02 -14.79
C PRO A 147 8.24 -17.06 -15.92
N SER A 148 9.45 -16.56 -15.66
CA SER A 148 10.56 -16.69 -16.58
C SER A 148 10.76 -18.18 -16.81
N THR A 149 10.49 -18.64 -18.04
CA THR A 149 10.81 -19.99 -18.45
C THR A 149 12.28 -20.24 -18.14
N GLN A 150 12.56 -21.06 -17.12
CA GLN A 150 13.90 -21.53 -16.83
C GLN A 150 14.45 -22.15 -18.11
N ARG A 151 15.44 -21.47 -18.71
CA ARG A 151 16.27 -22.08 -19.75
C ARG A 151 16.95 -23.30 -19.11
N GLN A 152 16.54 -24.49 -19.55
CA GLN A 152 17.24 -25.73 -19.21
C GLN A 152 18.72 -25.61 -19.60
N PRO A 153 19.66 -26.03 -18.73
CA PRO A 153 21.06 -26.08 -19.10
C PRO A 153 21.24 -27.11 -20.23
N ARG A 154 21.91 -26.69 -21.31
CA ARG A 154 22.29 -27.57 -22.42
C ARG A 154 23.19 -28.68 -21.90
N ARG A 155 22.78 -29.94 -22.11
CA ARG A 155 23.60 -31.13 -21.81
C ARG A 155 24.98 -31.01 -22.51
N PRO A 156 26.08 -31.33 -21.83
CA PRO A 156 27.38 -31.38 -22.49
C PRO A 156 27.42 -32.53 -23.51
N ARG A 157 27.93 -32.24 -24.71
CA ARG A 157 28.17 -33.24 -25.75
C ARG A 157 29.29 -34.17 -25.27
N ARG A 158 29.05 -35.48 -25.30
CA ARG A 158 30.09 -36.50 -25.08
C ARG A 158 31.21 -36.34 -26.12
N PRO A 159 32.49 -36.44 -25.73
CA PRO A 159 33.57 -36.50 -26.69
C PRO A 159 33.51 -37.82 -27.48
N ARG A 160 33.78 -37.74 -28.79
CA ARG A 160 33.97 -38.90 -29.65
C ARG A 160 35.45 -39.32 -29.59
N ARG A 161 35.65 -40.55 -29.11
CA ARG A 161 36.86 -41.40 -29.17
C ARG A 161 38.08 -40.93 -28.40
#